data_AF-A0A0A3I4T3-F1
#
_entry.id   AF-A0A0A3I4T3-F1
#
_cell.length_a   1.000
_cell.length_b   1.000
_cell.length_c   1.000
_cell.angle_alpha   90.00
_cell.angle_beta   90.00
_cell.angle_gamma   90.00
#
_symmetry.space_group_name_H-M   'P 1'
#
loop_
_entity.id
_entity.type
_entity.pdbx_description
1 polymer ?
#
loop_
_entity_poly.entity_id
_entity_poly.type
_entity_poly.pdbx_seq_one_letter_code
_entity_poly.pdbx_strand_id
1 'polypeptide(L)'
;MNQIFRKDEFIITPFYKGRKQEFMVVNTKKEFKYGHTHLKSFKMAKYLINLARFKKVNSGLRPYLLTSLTRISNDQDYINKVEEVLAVKRNKGKKASYYNRAI
;
A
#
# COMPACT_ATOMS: atom_id res chain seq x y z
N MET A 1 16.84 -1.43 -16.51
CA MET A 1 16.36 -1.40 -15.10
C MET A 1 16.87 -2.65 -14.42
N ASN A 2 17.63 -2.57 -13.32
CA ASN A 2 18.10 -3.76 -12.58
C ASN A 2 16.94 -4.37 -11.78
N GLN A 3 16.03 -5.10 -12.44
CA GLN A 3 14.94 -5.80 -11.76
C GLN A 3 15.50 -7.02 -11.01
N ILE A 4 15.14 -7.16 -9.74
CA ILE A 4 15.57 -8.28 -8.88
C ILE A 4 14.43 -9.25 -8.56
N PHE A 5 13.21 -8.91 -8.99
CA PHE A 5 12.01 -9.74 -8.87
C PHE A 5 11.00 -9.34 -9.92
N ARG A 6 10.29 -10.32 -10.47
CA ARG A 6 9.15 -10.13 -11.35
C ARG A 6 8.07 -11.15 -11.03
N LYS A 7 6.82 -10.70 -10.97
CA LYS A 7 5.64 -11.57 -10.88
C LYS A 7 4.44 -10.87 -11.50
N ASP A 8 3.88 -11.49 -12.54
CA ASP A 8 2.76 -10.95 -13.33
C ASP A 8 3.07 -9.50 -13.79
N GLU A 9 2.22 -8.51 -13.49
CA GLU A 9 2.49 -7.09 -13.76
C GLU A 9 3.41 -6.37 -12.77
N PHE A 10 3.94 -7.06 -11.75
CA PHE A 10 4.74 -6.42 -10.71
C PHE A 10 6.23 -6.69 -10.88
N ILE A 11 7.04 -5.62 -10.80
CA ILE A 11 8.50 -5.71 -10.71
C ILE A 11 8.99 -5.08 -9.41
N ILE A 12 10.11 -5.58 -8.88
CA ILE A 12 10.85 -4.93 -7.81
C ILE A 12 12.24 -4.57 -8.32
N THR A 13 12.62 -3.30 -8.14
CA THR A 13 13.95 -2.79 -8.43
C THR A 13 14.58 -2.23 -7.15
N PRO A 14 15.88 -2.46 -6.88
CA PRO A 14 16.57 -1.75 -5.82
C PRO A 14 16.60 -0.26 -6.13
N PHE A 15 16.43 0.56 -5.11
CA PHE A 15 16.45 2.01 -5.19
C PHE A 15 17.29 2.56 -4.05
N TYR A 16 18.19 3.50 -4.30
CA TYR A 16 19.05 4.06 -3.26
C TYR A 16 18.61 5.49 -2.94
N LYS A 17 18.22 5.72 -1.68
CA LYS A 17 18.00 7.06 -1.14
C LYS A 17 19.24 7.48 -0.36
N GLY A 18 20.18 8.12 -1.05
CA GLY A 18 21.52 8.35 -0.52
C GLY A 18 22.24 7.02 -0.29
N ARG A 19 22.74 6.79 0.93
CA ARG A 19 23.42 5.52 1.31
C ARG A 19 22.47 4.38 1.70
N LYS A 20 21.15 4.62 1.74
CA LYS A 20 20.17 3.62 2.18
C LYS A 20 19.55 2.91 0.98
N GLN A 21 19.64 1.58 0.97
CA GLN A 21 18.94 0.76 0.00
C GLN A 21 17.47 0.60 0.40
N GLU A 22 16.59 0.85 -0.56
CA GLU A 22 15.16 0.59 -0.54
C GLU A 22 14.79 -0.22 -1.78
N PHE A 23 13.50 -0.53 -1.91
CA PHE A 23 12.94 -1.34 -2.97
C PHE A 23 11.75 -0.61 -3.55
N MET A 24 11.77 -0.38 -4.86
CA MET A 24 10.65 0.19 -5.58
C MET A 24 9.82 -0.95 -6.16
N VAL A 25 8.54 -1.00 -5.81
CA VAL A 25 7.55 -1.87 -6.45
C VAL A 25 6.87 -1.05 -7.53
N VAL A 26 6.81 -1.59 -8.75
CA VAL A 26 6.14 -0.95 -9.89
C VAL A 26 5.12 -1.93 -10.45
N ASN A 27 3.89 -1.45 -10.68
CA ASN A 27 2.92 -2.13 -11.54
C ASN A 27 3.14 -1.65 -12.98
N THR A 28 3.59 -2.54 -13.86
CA THR A 28 3.92 -2.25 -15.25
C THR A 28 2.70 -2.03 -16.14
N LYS A 29 1.48 -2.31 -15.65
CA LYS A 29 0.20 -1.97 -16.30
C LYS A 29 -0.34 -0.60 -15.88
N LYS A 30 0.45 0.22 -15.18
CA LYS A 30 0.10 1.59 -14.78
C LYS A 30 1.15 2.57 -15.28
N GLU A 31 0.74 3.83 -15.47
CA GLU A 31 1.70 4.91 -15.68
C GLU A 31 2.66 4.97 -14.49
N PHE A 32 3.96 4.99 -14.77
CA PHE A 32 5.00 4.92 -13.74
C PHE A 32 4.79 5.94 -12.63
N LYS A 33 4.46 7.19 -12.96
CA LYS A 33 4.22 8.28 -12.00
C LYS A 33 3.23 7.93 -10.88
N TYR A 34 2.22 7.12 -11.17
CA TYR A 34 1.15 6.74 -10.23
C TYR A 34 1.19 5.27 -9.81
N GLY A 35 1.90 4.43 -10.56
CA GLY A 35 1.93 2.97 -10.43
C GLY A 35 3.06 2.39 -9.57
N HIS A 36 3.75 3.19 -8.76
CA HIS A 36 4.88 2.73 -7.95
C HIS A 36 4.83 3.14 -6.48
N THR A 37 5.61 2.42 -5.67
CA THR A 37 5.82 2.73 -4.25
C THR A 37 7.19 2.28 -3.79
N HIS A 38 7.72 2.93 -2.76
CA HIS A 38 9.04 2.62 -2.17
C HIS A 38 8.89 1.92 -0.83
N LEU A 39 9.70 0.91 -0.58
CA LEU A 39 9.65 0.10 0.62
C LEU A 39 11.06 -0.18 1.12
N LYS A 40 11.26 -0.10 2.44
CA LYS A 40 12.57 -0.36 3.06
C LYS A 40 12.97 -1.84 3.09
N SER A 41 12.03 -2.74 2.78
CA SER A 41 12.23 -4.19 2.90
C SER A 41 11.73 -4.92 1.66
N PHE A 42 12.59 -5.76 1.09
CA PHE A 42 12.24 -6.65 -0.02
C PHE A 42 11.13 -7.63 0.35
N LYS A 43 11.14 -8.14 1.59
CA LYS A 43 10.07 -9.01 2.11
C LYS A 43 8.73 -8.30 2.11
N MET A 44 8.69 -7.04 2.55
CA MET A 44 7.48 -6.23 2.54
C MET A 44 7.01 -5.94 1.11
N ALA A 45 7.94 -5.71 0.18
CA ALA A 45 7.62 -5.53 -1.24
C ALA A 45 6.92 -6.75 -1.85
N LYS A 46 7.48 -7.95 -1.66
CA LYS A 46 6.84 -9.21 -2.09
C LYS A 46 5.48 -9.43 -1.41
N TYR A 47 5.37 -9.06 -0.14
CA TYR A 47 4.12 -9.20 0.60
C TYR A 47 3.01 -8.29 0.06
N LEU A 48 3.29 -7.00 -0.22
CA LEU A 48 2.29 -6.11 -0.82
C LEU A 48 1.87 -6.56 -2.23
N ILE A 49 2.82 -7.08 -3.03
CA ILE A 49 2.49 -7.68 -4.33
C ILE A 49 1.51 -8.85 -4.15
N ASN A 50 1.74 -9.75 -3.19
CA ASN A 50 0.82 -10.85 -2.93
C ASN A 50 -0.57 -10.35 -2.49
N LEU A 51 -0.64 -9.36 -1.60
CA LEU A 51 -1.93 -8.79 -1.19
C LEU A 51 -2.71 -8.21 -2.39
N ALA A 52 -2.04 -7.43 -3.24
CA ALA A 52 -2.65 -6.87 -4.44
C ALA A 52 -3.12 -7.97 -5.41
N ARG A 53 -2.27 -8.97 -5.70
CA ARG A 53 -2.59 -10.08 -6.62
C ARG A 53 -3.77 -10.92 -6.16
N PHE A 54 -3.83 -11.20 -4.85
CA PHE A 54 -4.89 -12.02 -4.25
C PHE A 54 -6.06 -11.19 -3.73
N LYS A 55 -6.07 -9.87 -3.95
CA LYS A 55 -7.10 -8.94 -3.48
C LYS A 55 -7.38 -9.07 -1.97
N LYS A 56 -6.33 -9.40 -1.19
CA LYS A 56 -6.41 -9.61 0.26
C LYS A 56 -6.17 -8.32 1.00
N VAL A 57 -7.10 -7.94 1.86
CA VAL A 57 -6.98 -6.74 2.71
C VAL A 57 -6.41 -7.14 4.07
N ASN A 58 -5.31 -6.50 4.48
CA ASN A 58 -4.77 -6.64 5.83
C ASN A 58 -4.95 -5.33 6.60
N SER A 59 -5.95 -5.30 7.49
CA SER A 59 -6.29 -4.13 8.32
C SER A 59 -5.24 -3.82 9.40
N GLY A 60 -4.29 -4.72 9.68
CA GLY A 60 -3.16 -4.48 10.56
C GLY A 60 -2.08 -3.57 9.96
N LEU A 61 -2.08 -3.36 8.64
CA LEU A 61 -1.09 -2.52 7.97
C LEU A 61 -1.14 -1.06 8.41
N ARG A 62 0.02 -0.42 8.42
CA ARG A 62 0.14 1.03 8.62
C ARG A 62 -0.48 1.79 7.44
N PRO A 63 -1.03 3.00 7.65
CA PRO A 63 -1.66 3.78 6.57
C PRO A 63 -0.79 3.92 5.32
N TYR A 64 0.51 4.16 5.47
CA TYR A 64 1.45 4.21 4.35
C TYR A 64 1.41 2.95 3.47
N LEU A 65 1.40 1.76 4.07
CA LEU A 65 1.40 0.50 3.34
C LEU A 65 0.05 0.21 2.67
N LEU A 66 -1.04 0.70 3.24
CA LEU A 66 -2.36 0.64 2.59
C LEU A 66 -2.41 1.59 1.38
N THR A 67 -1.88 2.81 1.50
CA THR A 67 -1.73 3.72 0.36
C THR A 67 -0.79 3.14 -0.71
N SER A 68 0.25 2.40 -0.34
CA SER A 68 1.08 1.66 -1.30
C SER A 68 0.25 0.65 -2.11
N LEU A 69 -0.70 -0.06 -1.48
CA LEU A 69 -1.57 -1.02 -2.16
C LEU A 69 -2.52 -0.33 -3.16
N THR A 70 -3.07 0.85 -2.83
CA THR A 70 -3.93 1.59 -3.77
C THR A 70 -3.16 2.10 -4.99
N ARG A 71 -1.91 2.52 -4.81
CA ARG A 71 -1.04 2.95 -5.93
C ARG A 71 -0.75 1.81 -6.90
N ILE A 72 -0.37 0.64 -6.39
CA ILE A 72 0.08 -0.47 -7.24
C ILE A 72 -1.06 -1.34 -7.78
N SER A 73 -2.29 -1.26 -7.26
CA SER A 73 -3.42 -2.04 -7.77
C SER A 73 -4.08 -1.39 -9.00
N ASN A 74 -4.65 -2.21 -9.88
CA ASN A 74 -5.57 -1.80 -10.96
C ASN A 74 -7.03 -2.25 -10.72
N ASP A 75 -7.27 -3.02 -9.67
CA ASP A 75 -8.60 -3.51 -9.31
C ASP A 75 -9.33 -2.46 -8.45
N GLN A 76 -10.37 -1.84 -9.01
CA GLN A 76 -11.08 -0.73 -8.36
C GLN A 76 -11.83 -1.17 -7.10
N ASP A 77 -12.45 -2.35 -7.11
CA ASP A 77 -13.16 -2.88 -5.95
C ASP A 77 -12.20 -3.13 -4.78
N TYR A 78 -11.02 -3.68 -5.07
CA TYR A 78 -9.97 -3.86 -4.08
C TYR A 78 -9.42 -2.51 -3.57
N ILE A 79 -9.23 -1.53 -4.45
CA ILE A 79 -8.82 -0.17 -4.05
C ILE A 79 -9.83 0.42 -3.08
N ASN A 80 -11.12 0.38 -3.42
CA ASN A 80 -12.21 0.91 -2.57
C ASN A 80 -12.19 0.26 -1.17
N LYS A 81 -12.05 -1.08 -1.09
CA LYS A 81 -11.93 -1.79 0.19
C LYS A 81 -10.71 -1.35 1.01
N VAL A 82 -9.57 -1.11 0.36
CA VAL A 82 -8.36 -0.63 1.05
C VAL A 82 -8.55 0.82 1.53
N GLU A 83 -9.25 1.65 0.77
CA GLU A 83 -9.57 3.03 1.12
C GLU A 83 -10.54 3.14 2.31
N GLU A 84 -11.52 2.24 2.42
CA GLU A 84 -12.39 2.12 3.61
C GLU A 84 -11.56 1.87 4.88
N VAL A 85 -10.63 0.91 4.83
CA VAL A 85 -9.73 0.62 5.96
C VAL A 85 -8.85 1.83 6.30
N LEU A 86 -8.37 2.56 5.28
CA LEU A 86 -7.63 3.80 5.47
C LEU A 86 -8.47 4.88 6.15
N ALA A 87 -9.72 5.05 5.74
CA ALA A 87 -10.64 6.02 6.33
C ALA A 87 -10.88 5.74 7.81
N VAL A 88 -11.16 4.48 8.16
CA VAL A 88 -11.32 4.05 9.57
C VAL A 88 -10.04 4.36 10.38
N LYS A 89 -8.86 4.07 9.83
CA LYS A 89 -7.58 4.36 10.51
C LYS A 89 -7.33 5.85 10.70
N ARG A 90 -7.71 6.70 9.75
CA ARG A 90 -7.57 8.16 9.84
C ARG A 90 -8.54 8.79 10.84
N ASN A 91 -9.69 8.16 11.06
CA ASN A 91 -10.72 8.61 12.01
C ASN A 91 -10.50 8.07 13.42
N LYS A 92 -9.63 7.06 13.60
CA LYS A 92 -9.27 6.51 14.91
C LYS A 92 -8.67 7.61 15.80
N GLY A 93 -9.40 7.98 16.85
CA GLY A 93 -9.03 9.05 17.80
C GLY A 93 -9.83 10.34 17.64
N LYS A 94 -10.56 10.54 16.54
CA LYS A 94 -11.48 11.67 16.32
C LYS A 94 -12.90 11.34 16.81
N LYS A 95 -13.03 10.84 18.04
CA LYS A 95 -14.36 10.63 18.63
C LYS A 95 -15.01 11.99 18.84
N ALA A 96 -16.27 12.14 18.42
CA ALA A 96 -17.09 13.25 18.87
C ALA A 96 -17.18 13.21 20.41
N SER A 97 -17.20 14.38 21.04
CA SER A 97 -17.49 14.50 22.48
C SER A 97 -18.82 13.80 22.76
N TYR A 98 -18.77 12.72 23.54
CA TYR A 98 -19.96 12.01 24.00
C TYR A 98 -20.42 12.68 25.30
N TYR A 99 -21.61 13.28 25.30
CA TYR A 99 -22.22 13.84 26.49
C TYR A 99 -23.48 13.05 26.83
N ASN A 100 -23.50 12.40 28.00
CA ASN A 100 -24.73 11.84 28.55
C ASN A 100 -25.64 12.99 28.97
N ARG A 101 -26.82 13.08 28.35
CA ARG A 101 -27.86 14.00 28.82
C ARG A 101 -28.40 13.43 30.15
N ALA A 102 -28.08 14.07 31.26
CA ALA A 102 -28.71 13.74 32.54
C ALA A 102 -30.22 13.97 32.40
N ILE A 103 -31.01 12.96 32.74
CA ILE A 103 -32.48 13.04 32.88
C ILE A 103 -32.77 13.53 34.29
#